data_AF-A0A2G4EW98-F1
#
_entry.id   AF-A0A2G4EW98-F1
#
_cell.length_a   1.000
_cell.length_b   1.000
_cell.length_c   1.000
_cell.angle_alpha   90.00
_cell.angle_beta   90.00
_cell.angle_gamma   90.00
#
_symmetry.space_group_name_H-M   'P 1'
#
loop_
_entity.id
_entity.type
_entity.pdbx_description
1 polymer ?
#
loop_
_entity_poly.entity_id
_entity_poly.type
_entity_poly.pdbx_seq_one_letter_code
_entity_poly.pdbx_strand_id
1 'polypeptide(L)'
;MEYDIQLTPLALEMLAEVKDRREQEKLRDRIDKLKIEPEKQGKALVDNLSGFRSIRAVGQRYRIVYKVEQDRVMVVVVGLGRRKDGDKKDIYSILEKLSDI
;
A
#
# COMPACT_ATOMS: atom_id res chain seq x y z
N MET A 1 7.85 4.60 18.88
CA MET A 1 8.32 5.47 17.78
C MET A 1 7.20 5.54 16.77
N GLU A 2 6.85 6.74 16.33
CA GLU A 2 5.79 6.97 15.34
C GLU A 2 6.44 7.37 14.01
N TYR A 3 5.97 6.78 12.91
CA TYR A 3 6.45 7.04 11.55
C TYR A 3 5.57 8.09 10.87
N ASP A 4 6.17 8.93 10.03
CA ASP A 4 5.41 9.79 9.12
C ASP A 4 4.92 8.99 7.91
N ILE A 5 3.75 9.35 7.39
CA ILE A 5 3.19 8.75 6.17
C ILE A 5 3.44 9.66 4.98
N GLN A 6 4.06 9.11 3.92
CA GLN A 6 4.11 9.75 2.62
C GLN A 6 3.35 8.89 1.59
N LEU A 7 2.39 9.51 0.91
CA LEU A 7 1.72 8.90 -0.25
C LEU A 7 2.48 9.31 -1.51
N THR A 8 2.84 8.34 -2.34
CA THR A 8 3.28 8.63 -3.72
C THR A 8 2.13 9.24 -4.52
N PRO A 9 2.40 9.98 -5.61
CA PRO A 9 1.35 10.50 -6.50
C PRO A 9 0.41 9.38 -6.99
N LEU A 10 0.97 8.23 -7.36
CA LEU A 10 0.20 7.06 -7.77
C LEU A 10 -0.73 6.55 -6.65
N ALA A 11 -0.22 6.42 -5.42
CA ALA A 11 -1.04 5.98 -4.30
C ALA A 11 -2.17 6.96 -3.99
N LEU A 12 -1.92 8.27 -4.17
CA LEU A 12 -2.93 9.31 -4.00
C LEU A 12 -4.03 9.20 -5.07
N GLU A 13 -3.65 9.02 -6.33
CA GLU A 13 -4.57 8.78 -7.45
C GLU A 13 -5.41 7.52 -7.22
N MET A 14 -4.77 6.39 -6.90
CA MET A 14 -5.44 5.13 -6.60
C MET A 14 -6.43 5.25 -5.45
N LEU A 15 -6.10 6.02 -4.40
CA LEU A 15 -7.03 6.28 -3.30
C LEU A 15 -8.23 7.11 -3.75
N ALA A 16 -8.01 8.11 -4.60
CA ALA A 16 -9.07 8.96 -5.14
C ALA A 16 -10.03 8.19 -6.07
N GLU A 17 -9.55 7.15 -6.77
CA GLU A 17 -10.37 6.31 -7.65
C GLU A 17 -11.33 5.36 -6.89
N VAL A 18 -11.15 5.16 -5.58
CA VAL A 18 -12.06 4.35 -4.77
C VAL A 18 -13.40 5.07 -4.61
N LYS A 19 -14.39 4.68 -5.41
CA LYS A 19 -15.72 5.32 -5.47
C LYS A 19 -16.56 5.15 -4.21
N ASP A 20 -16.42 4.02 -3.51
CA ASP A 20 -17.16 3.80 -2.26
C ASP A 20 -16.46 4.55 -1.12
N ARG A 21 -17.13 5.60 -0.60
CA ARG A 21 -16.59 6.45 0.47
C ARG A 21 -16.23 5.66 1.74
N ARG A 22 -17.00 4.64 2.09
CA ARG A 22 -16.72 3.82 3.29
C ARG A 22 -15.50 2.92 3.08
N GLU A 23 -15.29 2.44 1.86
CA GLU A 23 -14.05 1.72 1.52
C GLU A 23 -12.85 2.66 1.55
N GLN A 24 -12.99 3.86 0.99
CA GLN A 24 -11.94 4.89 0.97
C GLN A 24 -11.53 5.33 2.38
N GLU A 25 -12.49 5.58 3.27
CA GLU A 25 -12.22 5.91 4.68
C GLU A 25 -11.49 4.79 5.41
N LYS A 26 -11.93 3.54 5.24
CA LYS A 26 -11.25 2.38 5.84
C LYS A 26 -9.82 2.21 5.32
N LEU A 27 -9.54 2.61 4.08
CA LEU A 27 -8.18 2.62 3.54
C LEU A 27 -7.34 3.71 4.20
N ARG A 28 -7.86 4.94 4.35
CA ARG A 28 -7.19 6.04 5.06
C ARG A 28 -6.87 5.64 6.51
N ASP A 29 -7.84 5.11 7.24
CA ASP A 29 -7.64 4.63 8.61
C ASP A 29 -6.58 3.52 8.68
N ARG A 30 -6.52 2.64 7.67
CA ARG A 30 -5.50 1.58 7.64
C ARG A 30 -4.11 2.15 7.35
N ILE A 31 -4.00 3.16 6.50
CA ILE A 31 -2.75 3.88 6.21
C ILE A 31 -2.26 4.61 7.47
N ASP A 32 -3.14 5.32 8.17
CA ASP A 32 -2.76 6.02 9.42
C ASP A 32 -2.26 5.06 10.50
N LYS A 33 -2.80 3.84 10.56
CA LYS A 33 -2.28 2.82 11.48
C LYS A 33 -0.85 2.41 11.17
N LEU A 34 -0.34 2.57 9.95
CA LEU A 34 1.05 2.24 9.61
C LEU A 34 2.06 3.14 10.32
N LYS A 35 1.64 4.25 10.93
CA LYS A 35 2.52 5.09 11.74
C LYS A 35 3.15 4.33 12.92
N ILE A 36 2.52 3.26 13.40
CA ILE A 36 2.98 2.53 14.59
C ILE A 36 3.48 1.13 14.20
N GLU A 37 4.78 0.86 14.38
CA GLU A 37 5.40 -0.44 14.08
C GLU A 37 5.04 -1.02 12.67
N PRO A 38 5.19 -0.24 11.59
CA PRO A 38 4.77 -0.63 10.23
C PRO A 38 5.37 -1.97 9.77
N GLU A 39 6.58 -2.30 10.19
CA GLU A 39 7.26 -3.55 9.88
C GLU A 39 6.55 -4.79 10.44
N LYS A 40 5.77 -4.65 11.53
CA LYS A 40 5.03 -5.78 12.14
C LYS A 40 3.64 -5.99 11.55
N GLN A 41 3.13 -5.04 10.78
CA GLN A 41 1.74 -5.05 10.34
C GLN A 41 1.49 -5.73 8.99
N GLY A 42 2.42 -5.58 8.04
CA GLY A 42 2.32 -6.12 6.68
C GLY A 42 3.28 -7.28 6.44
N LYS A 43 2.99 -8.09 5.41
CA LYS A 43 3.91 -9.13 4.93
C LYS A 43 4.96 -8.51 4.01
N ALA A 44 6.22 -8.91 4.17
CA ALA A 44 7.25 -8.58 3.17
C ALA A 44 6.89 -9.21 1.82
N LEU A 45 7.07 -8.44 0.75
CA LEU A 45 6.96 -8.93 -0.63
C LEU A 45 8.30 -9.47 -1.12
N VAL A 46 8.26 -10.23 -2.20
CA VAL A 46 9.40 -10.96 -2.78
C VAL A 46 9.56 -10.60 -4.27
N ASP A 47 10.59 -11.15 -4.91
CA ASP A 47 10.90 -10.98 -6.33
C ASP A 47 11.01 -9.49 -6.71
N ASN A 48 10.36 -9.06 -7.80
CA ASN A 48 10.40 -7.68 -8.30
C ASN A 48 9.81 -6.66 -7.31
N LEU A 49 9.09 -7.12 -6.28
CA LEU A 49 8.54 -6.29 -5.22
C LEU A 49 9.32 -6.43 -3.89
N SER A 50 10.51 -7.03 -3.92
CA SER A 50 11.40 -7.09 -2.76
C SER A 50 11.69 -5.69 -2.21
N GLY A 51 11.73 -5.56 -0.88
CA GLY A 51 11.86 -4.27 -0.19
C GLY A 51 10.53 -3.56 0.10
N PHE A 52 9.42 -4.00 -0.50
CA PHE A 52 8.09 -3.54 -0.14
C PHE A 52 7.39 -4.49 0.85
N ARG A 53 6.35 -3.98 1.49
CA ARG A 53 5.44 -4.71 2.35
C ARG A 53 4.02 -4.52 1.86
N SER A 54 3.17 -5.53 2.10
CA SER A 54 1.76 -5.49 1.74
C SER A 54 0.88 -5.83 2.93
N ILE A 55 -0.17 -5.05 3.09
CA ILE A 55 -1.15 -5.25 4.16
C ILE A 55 -2.56 -5.28 3.62
N ARG A 56 -3.39 -6.17 4.18
CA ARG A 56 -4.80 -6.31 3.82
C ARG A 56 -5.62 -5.18 4.43
N ALA A 57 -6.59 -4.69 3.66
CA ALA A 57 -7.56 -3.69 4.07
C ALA A 57 -8.96 -4.04 3.54
N VAL A 58 -9.99 -3.38 4.08
CA VAL A 58 -11.39 -3.46 3.62
C VAL A 58 -11.86 -4.90 3.37
N GLY A 59 -11.93 -5.70 4.44
CA GLY A 59 -12.38 -7.10 4.35
C GLY A 59 -11.50 -7.98 3.46
N GLN A 60 -10.20 -7.71 3.43
CA GLN A 60 -9.18 -8.38 2.59
C GLN A 60 -9.28 -8.13 1.08
N ARG A 61 -10.26 -7.35 0.61
CA ARG A 61 -10.46 -7.06 -0.81
C ARG A 61 -9.39 -6.14 -1.37
N TYR A 62 -8.85 -5.26 -0.52
CA TYR A 62 -7.81 -4.31 -0.88
C TYR A 62 -6.48 -4.67 -0.23
N ARG A 63 -5.40 -4.27 -0.89
CA ARG A 63 -4.07 -4.24 -0.31
C ARG A 63 -3.48 -2.85 -0.41
N ILE A 64 -2.75 -2.47 0.61
CA ILE A 64 -1.89 -1.29 0.64
C ILE A 64 -0.46 -1.82 0.56
N VAL A 65 0.31 -1.31 -0.40
CA VAL A 65 1.72 -1.64 -0.61
C VAL A 65 2.56 -0.44 -0.22
N TYR A 66 3.54 -0.68 0.64
CA TYR A 66 4.34 0.38 1.25
C TYR A 66 5.78 -0.05 1.49
N LYS A 67 6.69 0.91 1.64
CA LYS A 67 8.07 0.73 2.08
C LYS A 67 8.25 1.39 3.45
N VAL A 68 9.10 0.82 4.29
CA VAL A 68 9.52 1.44 5.55
C VAL A 68 10.94 1.98 5.38
N GLU A 69 11.14 3.28 5.55
CA GLU A 69 12.45 3.92 5.58
C GLU A 69 12.81 4.25 7.03
N GLN A 70 13.47 3.29 7.71
CA GLN A 70 13.75 3.39 9.15
C GLN A 70 14.65 4.58 9.49
N ASP A 71 15.67 4.85 8.67
CA ASP A 71 16.60 5.97 8.86
C ASP A 71 15.91 7.34 8.80
N ARG A 72 14.73 7.40 8.17
CA ARG A 72 13.92 8.61 8.02
C ARG A 72 12.64 8.59 8.84
N VAL A 73 12.41 7.51 9.61
CA VAL A 73 11.19 7.29 10.39
C VAL A 73 9.94 7.53 9.52
N MET A 74 9.96 6.98 8.30
CA MET A 74 8.95 7.24 7.27
C MET A 74 8.37 5.95 6.67
N VAL A 75 7.07 5.96 6.39
CA VAL A 75 6.38 4.95 5.59
C VAL A 75 5.94 5.57 4.26
N VAL A 76 6.46 5.01 3.16
CA VAL A 76 6.09 5.44 1.82
C VAL A 76 5.05 4.48 1.27
N VAL A 77 3.81 4.94 1.14
CA VAL A 77 2.72 4.19 0.50
C VAL A 77 2.86 4.34 -1.01
N VAL A 78 3.14 3.23 -1.69
CA VAL A 78 3.47 3.18 -3.13
C VAL A 78 2.23 2.91 -3.98
N GLY A 79 1.30 2.12 -3.46
CA GLY A 79 0.05 1.87 -4.16
C GLY A 79 -0.97 1.18 -3.28
N LEU A 80 -2.23 1.29 -3.67
CA LEU A 80 -3.33 0.56 -3.05
C LEU A 80 -4.36 0.18 -4.09
N GLY A 81 -5.01 -0.95 -3.90
CA GLY A 81 -5.96 -1.45 -4.89
C GLY A 81 -6.50 -2.80 -4.53
N ARG A 82 -7.42 -3.29 -5.36
CA ARG A 82 -8.02 -4.62 -5.16
C ARG A 82 -7.01 -5.71 -5.50
N ARG A 83 -6.98 -6.80 -4.73
CA ARG A 83 -6.34 -8.05 -5.16
C ARG A 83 -7.32 -8.82 -6.02
N LYS A 84 -6.95 -9.10 -7.26
CA LYS A 84 -7.69 -9.94 -8.19
C LYS A 84 -6.70 -10.73 -9.03
N ASP A 85 -6.29 -11.89 -8.51
CA ASP A 85 -5.24 -12.71 -9.11
C ASP A 85 -5.55 -13.03 -10.59
N GLY A 86 -4.56 -12.82 -11.47
CA GLY A 86 -4.72 -12.97 -12.92
C GLY A 86 -5.41 -11.80 -13.65
N ASP A 87 -5.86 -10.75 -12.97
CA ASP A 87 -6.44 -9.55 -13.61
C ASP A 87 -5.39 -8.45 -13.82
N LYS A 88 -5.44 -7.75 -14.97
CA LYS A 88 -4.55 -6.62 -15.26
C LYS A 88 -4.72 -5.44 -14.31
N LYS A 89 -5.87 -5.32 -13.65
CA LYS A 89 -6.19 -4.32 -12.62
C LYS A 89 -5.79 -4.76 -11.21
N ASP A 90 -5.15 -5.93 -11.10
CA ASP A 90 -4.57 -6.37 -9.84
C ASP A 90 -3.47 -5.42 -9.37
N ILE A 91 -3.48 -5.11 -8.08
CA ILE A 91 -2.50 -4.18 -7.49
C ILE A 91 -1.04 -4.62 -7.67
N TYR A 92 -0.72 -5.92 -7.62
CA TYR A 92 0.66 -6.36 -7.82
C TYR A 92 1.06 -6.29 -9.28
N SER A 93 0.16 -6.69 -10.19
CA SER A 93 0.41 -6.57 -11.64
C SER A 93 0.56 -5.12 -12.11
N ILE A 94 -0.09 -4.16 -11.44
CA ILE A 94 0.12 -2.73 -11.72
C ILE A 94 1.50 -2.29 -11.22
N LEU A 95 1.88 -2.64 -9.99
CA LEU A 95 3.14 -2.19 -9.39
C LEU A 95 4.37 -2.84 -10.05
N GLU A 96 4.29 -4.12 -10.44
CA GLU A 96 5.39 -4.81 -11.13
C GLU A 96 5.76 -4.16 -12.47
N LYS A 97 4.78 -3.60 -13.19
CA LYS A 97 5.03 -2.88 -14.47
C LYS A 97 5.70 -1.53 -14.26
N LEU A 98 5.61 -0.97 -13.06
CA LEU A 98 6.17 0.32 -12.71
C LEU A 98 7.57 0.19 -12.09
N SER A 99 7.93 -1.01 -11.62
CA SER A 99 9.28 -1.34 -11.15
C SER A 99 10.31 -1.59 -12.28
N ASP A 100 9.88 -1.58 -13.54
CA ASP A 100 10.76 -1.67 -14.73
C ASP A 100 11.27 -0.29 -15.21
N ILE A 101 11.23 0.75 -14.35
CA ILE A 101 11.77 2.10 -14.61
C ILE A 101 12.96 2.38 -13.70
#